data_AF-A0A7S4UYH0-F1
#
_entry.id   AF-A0A7S4UYH0-F1
#
_cell.length_a   1.000
_cell.length_b   1.000
_cell.length_c   1.000
_cell.angle_alpha   90.00
_cell.angle_beta   90.00
_cell.angle_gamma   90.00
#
_symmetry.space_group_name_H-M   'P 1'
#
loop_
_entity.id
_entity.type
_entity.pdbx_description
1 polymer ?
#
loop_
_entity_poly.entity_id
_entity_poly.type
_entity_poly.pdbx_seq_one_letter_code
_entity_poly.pdbx_strand_id
1 'polypeptide(L)'
;RNSLFAGALMGRSWFGWLRVAVALWLGLLALAALWLQISLGELQAEPGPLRGVRSRLWNAGASPPPSFRQCRRRRRRAPARAARAAAQRVLLPSPAGASARSWSDTRRAHRGQAYRGFCFNSRLSEAIEVDRSQRDVRPAQCRERYAAYPCDLASASVVMTFHNEHFVTLVRSLHSVLNHSPAELLKEILLVDDASTPDESRFSMGHWRRLQDELLEYCLHLPKVRLVRLRRRRGLMVARMEGAWRARGDVLVFLDSHVEATPGWLEPLLARIREDRRKVVVPSIDGVDPEDFSYAVYGLGILSFSWALAQKPLERAEGDDVEPKRSSVMCGGLFAADRGFFLHLGG
;
A
#
# COMPACT_ATOMS: atom_id res chain seq x y z
N ARG A 1 -93.58 1.63 4.47
CA ARG A 1 -92.50 1.84 5.47
C ARG A 1 -91.30 0.99 5.02
N ASN A 2 -90.09 1.56 5.00
CA ASN A 2 -88.79 0.94 4.65
C ASN A 2 -88.29 1.06 3.20
N SER A 3 -88.14 2.29 2.70
CA SER A 3 -87.29 2.55 1.51
C SER A 3 -86.43 3.83 1.61
N LEU A 4 -86.21 4.38 2.81
CA LEU A 4 -85.46 5.65 2.99
C LEU A 4 -84.25 5.59 3.94
N PHE A 5 -83.71 4.41 4.25
CA PHE A 5 -82.62 4.28 5.25
C PHE A 5 -81.31 3.63 4.76
N ALA A 6 -81.07 3.53 3.45
CA ALA A 6 -79.82 2.96 2.92
C ALA A 6 -78.80 3.99 2.39
N GLY A 7 -79.19 5.26 2.19
CA GLY A 7 -78.32 6.28 1.56
C GLY A 7 -77.31 6.98 2.49
N ALA A 8 -77.41 6.84 3.81
CA ALA A 8 -76.65 7.66 4.75
C ALA A 8 -75.41 6.99 5.38
N LEU A 9 -75.20 5.69 5.17
CA LEU A 9 -74.11 4.93 5.80
C LEU A 9 -72.91 4.66 4.88
N MET A 10 -73.04 4.79 3.55
CA MET A 10 -71.91 4.60 2.62
C MET A 10 -71.08 5.88 2.37
N GLY A 11 -71.63 7.07 2.61
CA GLY A 11 -70.91 8.34 2.40
C GLY A 11 -69.92 8.71 3.51
N ARG A 12 -70.04 8.14 4.71
CA ARG A 12 -69.20 8.50 5.88
C ARG A 12 -67.86 7.75 5.93
N SER A 13 -67.73 6.58 5.32
CA SER A 13 -66.46 5.84 5.29
C SER A 13 -65.51 6.38 4.21
N TRP A 14 -66.05 6.79 3.05
CA TRP A 14 -65.25 7.26 1.92
C TRP A 14 -64.48 8.56 2.23
N PHE A 15 -65.14 9.53 2.88
CA PHE A 15 -64.48 10.76 3.35
C PHE A 15 -63.43 10.50 4.44
N GLY A 16 -63.60 9.46 5.25
CA GLY A 16 -62.60 9.05 6.24
C GLY A 16 -61.33 8.50 5.59
N TRP A 17 -61.48 7.59 4.62
CA TRP A 17 -60.36 7.04 3.85
C TRP A 17 -59.67 8.10 2.99
N LEU A 18 -60.42 9.04 2.41
CA LEU A 18 -59.84 10.15 1.65
C LEU A 18 -59.01 11.07 2.56
N ARG A 19 -59.47 11.36 3.78
CA ARG A 19 -58.72 12.15 4.77
C ARG A 19 -57.44 11.47 5.22
N VAL A 20 -57.46 10.14 5.43
CA VAL A 20 -56.25 9.37 5.78
C VAL A 20 -55.28 9.33 4.61
N ALA A 21 -55.77 9.12 3.38
CA ALA A 21 -54.93 9.13 2.19
C ALA A 21 -54.27 10.49 1.95
N VAL A 22 -55.01 11.59 2.11
CA VAL A 22 -54.48 12.96 2.00
C VAL A 22 -53.47 13.24 3.11
N ALA A 23 -53.71 12.81 4.35
CA ALA A 23 -52.76 12.98 5.45
C ALA A 23 -51.45 12.22 5.21
N LEU A 24 -51.51 10.99 4.70
CA LEU A 24 -50.33 10.20 4.34
C LEU A 24 -49.56 10.84 3.17
N TRP A 25 -50.27 11.35 2.17
CA TRP A 25 -49.66 12.04 1.03
C TRP A 25 -48.96 13.34 1.46
N LEU A 26 -49.58 14.13 2.32
CA LEU A 26 -48.98 15.34 2.90
C LEU A 26 -47.77 15.00 3.79
N GLY A 27 -47.82 13.90 4.54
CA GLY A 27 -46.68 13.41 5.31
C GLY A 27 -45.49 13.00 4.44
N LEU A 28 -45.74 12.30 3.33
CA LEU A 28 -44.71 11.95 2.36
C LEU A 28 -44.10 13.18 1.66
N LEU A 29 -44.93 14.18 1.32
CA LEU A 29 -44.45 15.45 0.78
C LEU A 29 -43.59 16.23 1.80
N ALA A 30 -43.96 16.23 3.07
CA ALA A 30 -43.16 16.87 4.12
C ALA A 30 -41.80 16.18 4.32
N LEU A 31 -41.76 14.84 4.28
CA LEU A 31 -40.52 14.08 4.35
C LEU A 31 -39.63 14.31 3.11
N ALA A 32 -40.23 14.40 1.93
CA ALA A 32 -39.51 14.73 0.70
C ALA A 32 -38.94 16.16 0.74
N ALA A 33 -39.70 17.13 1.27
CA ALA A 33 -39.24 18.51 1.45
C ALA A 33 -38.11 18.60 2.49
N LEU A 34 -38.20 17.86 3.59
CA LEU A 34 -37.13 17.78 4.59
C LEU A 34 -35.86 17.14 4.02
N TRP A 35 -36.00 16.07 3.23
CA TRP A 35 -34.89 15.44 2.53
C TRP A 35 -34.25 16.41 1.53
N LEU A 36 -35.05 17.17 0.77
CA LEU A 36 -34.55 18.18 -0.15
C LEU A 36 -33.81 19.32 0.58
N GLN A 37 -34.31 19.76 1.74
CA GLN A 37 -33.65 20.77 2.58
C GLN A 37 -32.31 20.27 3.13
N ILE A 38 -32.22 19.01 3.56
CA ILE A 38 -30.97 18.41 4.03
C ILE A 38 -29.98 18.29 2.86
N SER A 39 -30.42 17.81 1.69
CA SER A 39 -29.56 17.68 0.51
C SER A 39 -29.11 19.03 -0.05
N LEU A 40 -29.93 20.08 0.02
CA LEU A 40 -29.55 21.44 -0.36
C LEU A 40 -28.65 22.11 0.69
N GLY A 41 -28.80 21.76 1.97
CA GLY A 41 -27.91 22.21 3.05
C GLY A 41 -26.48 21.69 2.92
N GLU A 42 -26.29 20.49 2.37
CA GLU A 42 -24.95 19.96 2.04
C GLU A 42 -24.33 20.61 0.80
N LEU A 43 -25.14 21.22 -0.09
CA LEU A 43 -24.66 21.88 -1.31
C LEU A 43 -24.36 23.39 -1.15
N GLN A 44 -24.75 24.01 -0.03
CA GLN A 44 -24.49 25.44 0.26
C GLN A 44 -23.36 25.68 1.28
N ALA A 45 -22.62 24.65 1.67
CA ALA A 45 -21.35 24.82 2.37
C ALA A 45 -20.25 25.30 1.40
N GLU A 46 -20.37 26.55 0.95
CA GLU A 46 -19.29 27.28 0.28
C GLU A 46 -18.07 27.35 1.20
N PRO A 47 -16.86 26.97 0.75
CA PRO A 47 -15.65 27.20 1.51
C PRO A 47 -15.44 28.71 1.65
N GLY A 48 -15.56 29.21 2.88
CA GLY A 48 -15.31 30.62 3.19
C GLY A 48 -13.96 31.10 2.65
N PRO A 49 -13.84 32.39 2.28
CA PRO A 49 -12.67 32.91 1.60
C PRO A 49 -11.42 32.74 2.46
N LEU A 50 -10.38 32.12 1.88
CA LEU A 50 -9.03 32.05 2.42
C LEU A 50 -8.47 33.47 2.59
N ARG A 51 -8.78 34.12 3.71
CA ARG A 51 -8.07 35.30 4.17
C ARG A 51 -6.62 34.92 4.39
N GLY A 52 -5.75 35.59 3.64
CA GLY A 52 -4.30 35.39 3.65
C GLY A 52 -3.73 35.36 5.06
N VAL A 53 -3.35 34.16 5.49
CA VAL A 53 -2.37 33.99 6.56
C VAL A 53 -1.02 34.28 5.93
N ARG A 54 -0.62 35.55 6.03
CA ARG A 54 0.75 35.98 5.81
C ARG A 54 1.67 35.08 6.61
N SER A 55 2.68 34.57 5.92
CA SER A 55 3.87 33.88 6.41
C SER A 55 4.45 34.54 7.67
N ARG A 56 4.08 34.04 8.85
CA ARG A 56 4.87 34.16 10.09
C ARG A 56 4.57 32.92 10.90
N LEU A 57 5.52 31.99 10.92
CA LEU A 57 5.82 31.03 11.99
C LEU A 57 6.78 29.96 11.43
N TRP A 58 8.04 30.36 11.21
CA TRP A 58 9.18 29.45 11.25
C TRP A 58 10.25 30.13 12.10
N ASN A 59 10.02 30.08 13.41
CA ASN A 59 11.01 30.24 14.47
C ASN A 59 10.43 29.58 15.72
N ALA A 60 10.17 28.28 15.62
CA ALA A 60 10.06 27.40 16.77
C ALA A 60 11.29 26.51 16.74
N GLY A 61 12.11 26.60 17.78
CA GLY A 61 13.42 25.98 17.86
C GLY A 61 13.42 24.51 17.46
N ALA A 62 13.92 24.23 16.26
CA ALA A 62 14.34 22.90 15.90
C ALA A 62 15.55 22.57 16.77
N SER A 63 15.47 21.46 17.52
CA SER A 63 16.67 20.88 18.14
C SER A 63 17.72 20.69 17.04
N PRO A 64 19.01 20.98 17.31
CA PRO A 64 20.05 20.81 16.31
C PRO A 64 20.04 19.36 15.79
N PRO A 65 20.29 19.14 14.50
CA PRO A 65 20.32 17.80 13.93
C PRO A 65 21.31 16.92 14.72
N PRO A 66 20.98 15.64 14.96
CA PRO A 66 21.84 14.76 15.73
C PRO A 66 23.22 14.67 15.08
N SER A 67 24.27 14.69 15.90
CA SER A 67 25.63 14.62 15.39
C SER A 67 25.90 13.28 14.70
N PHE A 68 26.83 13.25 13.75
CA PHE A 68 27.24 12.06 13.01
C PHE A 68 27.51 10.84 13.91
N ARG A 69 28.12 11.06 15.09
CA ARG A 69 28.37 10.01 16.10
C ARG A 69 27.08 9.45 16.72
N GLN A 70 26.06 10.28 16.95
CA GLN A 70 24.76 9.84 17.48
C GLN A 70 23.99 9.01 16.46
N CYS A 71 24.01 9.38 15.18
CA CYS A 71 23.36 8.61 14.12
C CYS A 71 24.03 7.25 13.92
N ARG A 72 25.37 7.21 13.92
CA ARG A 72 26.12 5.95 13.81
C ARG A 72 25.85 5.00 14.97
N ARG A 73 25.66 5.51 16.20
CA ARG A 73 25.23 4.72 17.36
C ARG A 73 23.77 4.27 17.26
N ARG A 74 22.87 5.10 16.74
CA ARG A 74 21.45 4.75 16.52
C ARG A 74 21.27 3.71 15.41
N ARG A 75 21.97 3.83 14.28
CA ARG A 75 21.96 2.82 13.19
C ARG A 75 22.54 1.46 13.62
N ARG A 76 23.43 1.42 14.62
CA ARG A 76 23.90 0.16 15.23
C ARG A 76 22.87 -0.50 16.15
N ARG A 77 21.90 0.26 16.67
CA ARG A 77 20.74 -0.26 17.39
C ARG A 77 19.66 -0.60 16.34
N ALA A 78 19.83 -1.73 15.66
CA ALA A 78 18.74 -2.30 14.87
C ALA A 78 17.46 -2.39 15.74
N PRO A 79 16.25 -2.23 15.19
CA PRO A 79 15.02 -2.54 15.91
C PRO A 79 14.86 -4.07 15.99
N ALA A 80 15.82 -4.75 16.62
CA ALA A 80 15.79 -6.19 16.80
C ALA A 80 15.13 -6.50 18.15
N ARG A 81 13.78 -6.61 18.18
CA ARG A 81 13.02 -7.56 19.03
C ARG A 81 11.52 -7.24 19.17
N ALA A 82 11.12 -5.97 19.08
CA ALA A 82 9.72 -5.60 19.40
C ALA A 82 8.71 -6.09 18.35
N ALA A 83 9.04 -6.05 17.05
CA ALA A 83 8.18 -6.57 15.98
C ALA A 83 8.15 -8.11 15.91
N ARG A 84 9.24 -8.78 16.34
CA ARG A 84 9.38 -10.24 16.34
C ARG A 84 8.32 -10.95 17.19
N ALA A 85 8.01 -10.40 18.37
CA ALA A 85 7.13 -11.06 19.33
C ALA A 85 5.63 -10.85 19.04
N ALA A 86 5.25 -9.74 18.42
CA ALA A 86 3.84 -9.40 18.20
C ALA A 86 3.23 -10.13 16.97
N ALA A 87 4.04 -10.36 15.93
CA ALA A 87 3.54 -10.92 14.67
C ALA A 87 3.61 -12.46 14.55
N GLN A 88 4.54 -13.11 15.27
CA GLN A 88 4.67 -14.58 15.22
C GLN A 88 3.56 -15.33 15.97
N ARG A 89 2.81 -14.64 16.86
CA ARG A 89 1.71 -15.25 17.64
C ARG A 89 0.34 -15.11 17.00
N VAL A 90 0.21 -14.33 15.93
CA VAL A 90 -1.07 -14.04 15.30
C VAL A 90 -1.09 -14.69 13.91
N LEU A 91 -1.83 -15.81 13.84
CA LEU A 91 -2.48 -16.37 12.64
C LEU A 91 -1.68 -17.14 11.57
N LEU A 92 -0.39 -17.44 11.75
CA LEU A 92 0.30 -18.34 10.80
C LEU A 92 0.89 -19.55 11.53
N PRO A 93 0.44 -20.79 11.22
CA PRO A 93 1.15 -21.97 11.71
C PRO A 93 2.58 -21.91 11.18
N SER A 94 3.55 -21.95 12.10
CA SER A 94 4.96 -22.06 11.75
C SER A 94 5.12 -23.35 10.92
N PRO A 95 5.56 -23.28 9.65
CA PRO A 95 5.82 -24.48 8.89
C PRO A 95 7.00 -25.20 9.55
N ALA A 96 6.81 -26.49 9.84
CA ALA A 96 7.86 -27.35 10.38
C ALA A 96 9.00 -27.43 9.37
N GLY A 97 10.03 -26.60 9.51
CA GLY A 97 11.42 -26.80 9.08
C GLY A 97 11.68 -27.38 7.67
N ALA A 98 10.75 -27.28 6.72
CA ALA A 98 10.93 -27.87 5.40
C ALA A 98 11.79 -26.92 4.57
N SER A 99 13.08 -27.24 4.46
CA SER A 99 13.98 -26.51 3.57
C SER A 99 13.44 -26.51 2.14
N ALA A 100 13.64 -25.42 1.38
CA ALA A 100 13.28 -25.34 -0.04
C ALA A 100 13.82 -26.51 -0.88
N ARG A 101 14.85 -27.23 -0.40
CA ARG A 101 15.46 -28.39 -1.04
C ARG A 101 14.63 -29.68 -0.92
N SER A 102 13.70 -29.81 0.02
CA SER A 102 12.91 -31.05 0.20
C SER A 102 11.72 -31.18 -0.74
N TRP A 103 11.46 -30.18 -1.60
CA TRP A 103 10.32 -30.15 -2.52
C TRP A 103 10.66 -30.69 -3.92
N SER A 104 11.76 -31.43 -4.07
CA SER A 104 12.33 -31.74 -5.39
C SER A 104 11.60 -32.80 -6.22
N ASP A 105 10.64 -33.59 -5.71
CA ASP A 105 10.27 -34.85 -6.41
C ASP A 105 8.79 -34.99 -6.85
N THR A 106 7.88 -34.04 -6.57
CA THR A 106 6.42 -34.18 -6.87
C THR A 106 5.88 -33.26 -7.99
N ARG A 107 6.74 -32.92 -8.96
CA ARG A 107 6.74 -31.62 -9.70
C ARG A 107 5.67 -31.27 -10.75
N ARG A 108 4.72 -32.12 -11.17
CA ARG A 108 3.79 -31.73 -12.27
C ARG A 108 2.34 -31.45 -11.85
N ALA A 109 1.70 -32.39 -11.17
CA ALA A 109 0.30 -32.21 -10.71
C ALA A 109 0.19 -31.17 -9.57
N HIS A 110 1.16 -31.15 -8.66
CA HIS A 110 1.20 -30.19 -7.56
C HIS A 110 1.57 -28.77 -8.02
N ARG A 111 2.34 -28.65 -9.11
CA ARG A 111 2.73 -27.35 -9.68
C ARG A 111 1.53 -26.57 -10.22
N GLY A 112 0.63 -27.25 -10.95
CA GLY A 112 -0.61 -26.63 -11.43
C GLY A 112 -1.49 -26.09 -10.30
N GLN A 113 -1.58 -26.82 -9.18
CA GLN A 113 -2.33 -26.36 -8.00
C GLN A 113 -1.62 -25.24 -7.25
N ALA A 114 -0.29 -25.29 -7.11
CA ALA A 114 0.49 -24.27 -6.42
C ALA A 114 0.53 -22.93 -7.19
N TYR A 115 0.52 -22.97 -8.52
CA TYR A 115 0.53 -21.78 -9.37
C TYR A 115 -0.86 -21.19 -9.62
N ARG A 116 -1.93 -21.93 -9.28
CA ARG A 116 -3.30 -21.50 -9.54
C ARG A 116 -3.60 -20.19 -8.82
N GLY A 117 -4.01 -19.19 -9.59
CA GLY A 117 -4.35 -17.85 -9.09
C GLY A 117 -3.18 -16.87 -8.99
N PHE A 118 -1.97 -17.33 -8.62
CA PHE A 118 -0.85 -16.45 -8.24
C PHE A 118 0.35 -16.47 -9.21
N CYS A 119 0.42 -17.42 -10.14
CA CYS A 119 1.52 -17.54 -11.12
C CYS A 119 2.93 -17.80 -10.52
N PHE A 120 3.01 -18.22 -9.27
CA PHE A 120 4.22 -18.69 -8.58
C PHE A 120 3.88 -19.81 -7.59
N ASN A 121 4.88 -20.45 -7.00
CA ASN A 121 4.72 -21.55 -6.06
C ASN A 121 4.17 -21.08 -4.69
N SER A 122 2.85 -20.86 -4.62
CA SER A 122 2.18 -20.39 -3.40
C SER A 122 2.42 -21.29 -2.19
N ARG A 123 2.44 -22.62 -2.38
CA ARG A 123 2.70 -23.59 -1.30
C ARG A 123 4.07 -23.42 -0.68
N LEU A 124 5.11 -23.22 -1.50
CA LEU A 124 6.44 -22.95 -0.98
C LEU A 124 6.49 -21.58 -0.30
N SER A 125 5.80 -20.57 -0.85
CA SER A 125 5.65 -19.28 -0.17
C SER A 125 5.04 -19.45 1.23
N GLU A 126 4.02 -20.30 1.40
CA GLU A 126 3.41 -20.58 2.71
C GLU A 126 4.35 -21.35 3.65
N ALA A 127 5.27 -22.16 3.11
CA ALA A 127 6.24 -22.92 3.88
C ALA A 127 7.49 -22.12 4.30
N ILE A 128 7.70 -20.94 3.73
CA ILE A 128 8.84 -20.06 4.04
C ILE A 128 8.43 -19.07 5.13
N GLU A 129 9.31 -18.84 6.10
CA GLU A 129 9.12 -17.84 7.16
C GLU A 129 8.73 -16.47 6.59
N VAL A 130 7.74 -15.85 7.22
CA VAL A 130 7.26 -14.51 6.84
C VAL A 130 8.31 -13.44 7.13
N ASP A 131 9.10 -13.59 8.19
CA ASP A 131 10.15 -12.67 8.60
C ASP A 131 11.56 -13.18 8.24
N ARG A 132 11.67 -13.98 7.16
CA ARG A 132 12.96 -14.51 6.70
C ARG A 132 13.99 -13.41 6.47
N SER A 133 15.21 -13.61 6.94
CA SER A 133 16.29 -12.63 6.78
C SER A 133 16.82 -12.64 5.35
N GLN A 134 16.94 -11.45 4.75
CA GLN A 134 17.65 -11.28 3.49
C GLN A 134 19.15 -11.16 3.70
N ARG A 135 19.94 -11.81 2.83
CA ARG A 135 21.39 -11.64 2.79
C ARG A 135 21.72 -10.22 2.32
N ASP A 136 22.72 -9.59 2.93
CA ASP A 136 23.27 -8.33 2.40
C ASP A 136 24.12 -8.62 1.16
N VAL A 137 23.49 -8.51 -0.02
CA VAL A 137 24.12 -8.75 -1.34
C VAL A 137 24.79 -7.50 -1.92
N ARG A 138 24.79 -6.37 -1.18
CA ARG A 138 25.35 -5.11 -1.70
C ARG A 138 26.87 -5.24 -1.92
N PRO A 139 27.44 -4.53 -2.90
CA PRO A 139 28.89 -4.36 -3.01
C PRO A 139 29.52 -3.80 -1.74
N ALA A 140 30.80 -4.11 -1.48
CA ALA A 140 31.52 -3.64 -0.28
C ALA A 140 31.51 -2.10 -0.17
N GLN A 141 31.74 -1.42 -1.29
CA GLN A 141 31.68 0.03 -1.40
C GLN A 141 30.30 0.61 -0.99
N CYS A 142 29.18 -0.04 -1.33
CA CYS A 142 27.84 0.38 -0.86
C CYS A 142 27.74 0.31 0.67
N ARG A 143 28.30 -0.74 1.29
CA ARG A 143 28.30 -0.91 2.75
C ARG A 143 29.15 0.15 3.45
N GLU A 144 30.28 0.52 2.85
CA GLU A 144 31.15 1.57 3.36
C GLU A 144 30.48 2.94 3.28
N ARG A 145 29.89 3.27 2.12
CA ARG A 145 29.16 4.53 1.92
C ARG A 145 27.91 4.65 2.78
N TYR A 146 27.31 3.54 3.20
CA TYR A 146 26.15 3.54 4.09
C TYR A 146 26.39 4.35 5.38
N ALA A 147 27.62 4.32 5.91
CA ALA A 147 27.99 5.11 7.09
C ALA A 147 28.05 6.62 6.83
N ALA A 148 28.17 7.06 5.58
CA ALA A 148 28.30 8.45 5.18
C ALA A 148 26.96 9.14 4.90
N TYR A 149 25.85 8.41 4.75
CA TYR A 149 24.55 9.02 4.47
C TYR A 149 24.11 10.02 5.56
N PRO A 150 23.55 11.18 5.20
CA PRO A 150 23.09 12.20 6.13
C PRO A 150 22.15 11.66 7.21
N CYS A 151 22.11 12.35 8.34
CA CYS A 151 21.24 11.99 9.47
C CYS A 151 19.83 12.57 9.33
N ASP A 152 19.71 13.69 8.64
CA ASP A 152 18.50 14.49 8.47
C ASP A 152 17.80 14.16 7.14
N LEU A 153 17.64 12.86 6.90
CA LEU A 153 16.86 12.37 5.76
C LEU A 153 15.36 12.58 6.03
N ALA A 154 14.62 12.86 4.96
CA ALA A 154 13.19 13.12 5.01
C ALA A 154 12.40 11.85 5.35
N SER A 155 11.19 12.00 5.89
CA SER A 155 10.35 10.85 6.22
C SER A 155 9.70 10.25 4.95
N ALA A 156 9.52 8.93 4.91
CA ALA A 156 8.96 8.21 3.77
C ALA A 156 7.62 7.54 4.12
N SER A 157 6.62 7.73 3.26
CA SER A 157 5.41 6.91 3.21
C SER A 157 5.57 5.87 2.12
N VAL A 158 5.54 4.59 2.50
CA VAL A 158 5.56 3.48 1.55
C VAL A 158 4.12 3.23 1.09
N VAL A 159 3.88 3.16 -0.21
CA VAL A 159 2.56 2.85 -0.80
C VAL A 159 2.66 1.51 -1.50
N MET A 160 1.88 0.54 -1.02
CA MET A 160 1.78 -0.80 -1.59
C MET A 160 0.35 -1.05 -2.03
N THR A 161 0.14 -1.25 -3.32
CA THR A 161 -1.17 -1.56 -3.89
C THR A 161 -1.29 -3.05 -4.16
N PHE A 162 -2.45 -3.64 -3.89
CA PHE A 162 -2.68 -5.06 -4.17
C PHE A 162 -4.10 -5.31 -4.66
N HIS A 163 -4.28 -6.43 -5.37
CA HIS A 163 -5.58 -6.94 -5.79
C HIS A 163 -5.49 -8.47 -5.89
N ASN A 164 -6.24 -9.19 -5.05
CA ASN A 164 -6.19 -10.66 -4.96
C ASN A 164 -4.77 -11.22 -4.79
N GLU A 165 -3.94 -10.52 -4.02
CA GLU A 165 -2.55 -10.91 -3.76
C GLU A 165 -2.47 -12.13 -2.84
N HIS A 166 -1.47 -12.97 -3.02
CA HIS A 166 -1.22 -14.08 -2.11
C HIS A 166 -0.94 -13.58 -0.68
N PHE A 167 -1.73 -14.03 0.29
CA PHE A 167 -1.72 -13.49 1.67
C PHE A 167 -0.33 -13.52 2.30
N VAL A 168 0.36 -14.66 2.24
CA VAL A 168 1.67 -14.81 2.89
C VAL A 168 2.74 -13.96 2.19
N THR A 169 2.67 -13.83 0.87
CA THR A 169 3.61 -12.99 0.12
C THR A 169 3.40 -11.52 0.47
N LEU A 170 2.14 -11.06 0.53
CA LEU A 170 1.80 -9.70 0.96
C LEU A 170 2.30 -9.38 2.35
N VAL A 171 2.04 -10.27 3.31
CA VAL A 171 2.46 -10.09 4.70
C VAL A 171 3.99 -10.13 4.83
N ARG A 172 4.68 -11.01 4.07
CA ARG A 172 6.15 -11.03 4.00
C ARG A 172 6.71 -9.69 3.51
N SER A 173 6.07 -9.07 2.52
CA SER A 173 6.47 -7.75 2.05
C SER A 173 6.35 -6.67 3.12
N LEU A 174 5.23 -6.64 3.87
CA LEU A 174 5.07 -5.72 5.01
C LEU A 174 6.18 -5.91 6.05
N HIS A 175 6.47 -7.16 6.41
CA HIS A 175 7.54 -7.48 7.36
C HIS A 175 8.90 -7.06 6.87
N SER A 176 9.22 -7.30 5.60
CA SER A 176 10.52 -6.93 5.03
C SER A 176 10.75 -5.41 5.12
N VAL A 177 9.74 -4.61 4.80
CA VAL A 177 9.80 -3.14 4.89
C VAL A 177 9.95 -2.71 6.36
N LEU A 178 9.14 -3.24 7.27
CA LEU A 178 9.22 -2.89 8.69
C LEU A 178 10.57 -3.27 9.32
N ASN A 179 11.12 -4.41 8.95
CA ASN A 179 12.37 -4.94 9.52
C ASN A 179 13.62 -4.26 8.95
N HIS A 180 13.59 -3.81 7.69
CA HIS A 180 14.75 -3.27 6.98
C HIS A 180 14.72 -1.75 6.76
N SER A 181 13.68 -1.05 7.26
CA SER A 181 13.62 0.42 7.26
C SER A 181 13.88 1.00 8.66
N PRO A 182 14.73 2.05 8.79
CA PRO A 182 14.89 2.76 10.05
C PRO A 182 13.56 3.37 10.54
N ALA A 183 13.26 3.22 11.82
CA ALA A 183 11.99 3.65 12.40
C ALA A 183 11.80 5.17 12.36
N GLU A 184 12.87 5.95 12.33
CA GLU A 184 12.82 7.40 12.19
C GLU A 184 12.49 7.86 10.75
N LEU A 185 12.80 7.03 9.74
CA LEU A 185 12.58 7.36 8.34
C LEU A 185 11.23 6.83 7.83
N LEU A 186 10.82 5.63 8.25
CA LEU A 186 9.54 5.06 7.85
C LEU A 186 8.39 5.75 8.61
N LYS A 187 7.63 6.60 7.92
CA LYS A 187 6.48 7.30 8.49
C LYS A 187 5.26 6.37 8.62
N GLU A 188 4.91 5.71 7.52
CA GLU A 188 3.81 4.75 7.43
C GLU A 188 3.96 3.85 6.19
N ILE A 189 3.28 2.71 6.22
CA ILE A 189 3.00 1.86 5.06
C ILE A 189 1.50 1.98 4.78
N LEU A 190 1.15 2.52 3.61
CA LEU A 190 -0.19 2.56 3.08
C LEU A 190 -0.42 1.34 2.20
N LEU A 191 -1.17 0.39 2.75
CA LEU A 191 -1.57 -0.81 2.04
C LEU A 191 -2.93 -0.57 1.38
N VAL A 192 -2.96 -0.46 0.06
CA VAL A 192 -4.16 -0.09 -0.71
C VAL A 192 -4.71 -1.30 -1.44
N ASP A 193 -5.88 -1.76 -1.02
CA ASP A 193 -6.65 -2.81 -1.68
C ASP A 193 -7.45 -2.21 -2.85
N ASP A 194 -7.10 -2.56 -4.09
CA ASP A 194 -7.83 -2.19 -5.30
C ASP A 194 -9.04 -3.13 -5.51
N ALA A 195 -9.90 -3.19 -4.49
CA ALA A 195 -11.11 -3.99 -4.43
C ALA A 195 -10.90 -5.48 -4.79
N SER A 196 -10.14 -6.20 -3.96
CA SER A 196 -9.99 -7.65 -4.04
C SER A 196 -11.36 -8.36 -3.99
N THR A 197 -11.56 -9.35 -4.86
CA THR A 197 -12.85 -10.00 -5.11
C THR A 197 -12.81 -11.50 -4.85
N PRO A 198 -13.96 -12.13 -4.52
CA PRO A 198 -14.09 -13.58 -4.49
C PRO A 198 -14.17 -14.14 -5.92
N ASP A 199 -13.05 -14.17 -6.65
CA ASP A 199 -12.99 -14.84 -7.95
C ASP A 199 -12.74 -16.34 -7.74
N GLU A 200 -13.82 -17.11 -7.58
CA GLU A 200 -13.78 -18.55 -7.32
C GLU A 200 -13.14 -19.37 -8.44
N SER A 201 -13.02 -18.80 -9.65
CA SER A 201 -12.34 -19.49 -10.76
C SER A 201 -10.82 -19.59 -10.52
N ARG A 202 -10.25 -18.57 -9.84
CA ARG A 202 -8.82 -18.42 -9.62
C ARG A 202 -8.41 -18.65 -8.17
N PHE A 203 -9.23 -18.23 -7.21
CA PHE A 203 -8.92 -18.20 -5.79
C PHE A 203 -10.02 -18.86 -4.96
N SER A 204 -9.68 -19.39 -3.78
CA SER A 204 -10.69 -19.92 -2.88
C SER A 204 -11.45 -18.78 -2.16
N MET A 205 -12.71 -19.02 -1.79
CA MET A 205 -13.44 -18.12 -0.89
C MET A 205 -12.71 -17.89 0.43
N GLY A 206 -12.02 -18.91 0.93
CA GLY A 206 -11.15 -18.80 2.09
C GLY A 206 -10.07 -17.75 1.86
N HIS A 207 -9.35 -17.80 0.75
CA HIS A 207 -8.31 -16.81 0.43
C HIS A 207 -8.83 -15.37 0.43
N TRP A 208 -9.97 -15.11 -0.22
CA TRP A 208 -10.56 -13.77 -0.22
C TRP A 208 -10.93 -13.32 1.21
N ARG A 209 -11.51 -14.18 2.04
CA ARG A 209 -11.81 -13.86 3.45
C ARG A 209 -10.54 -13.49 4.23
N ARG A 210 -9.42 -14.18 4.00
CA ARG A 210 -8.13 -13.81 4.60
C ARG A 210 -7.69 -12.39 4.21
N LEU A 211 -7.85 -12.03 2.94
CA LEU A 211 -7.57 -10.67 2.46
C LEU A 211 -8.54 -9.62 3.01
N GLN A 212 -9.70 -10.02 3.53
CA GLN A 212 -10.67 -9.11 4.15
C GLN A 212 -10.46 -8.99 5.67
N ASP A 213 -10.82 -10.04 6.41
CA ASP A 213 -10.95 -9.98 7.87
C ASP A 213 -9.58 -10.18 8.55
N GLU A 214 -8.88 -11.26 8.19
CA GLU A 214 -7.58 -11.58 8.79
C GLU A 214 -6.54 -10.49 8.50
N LEU A 215 -6.50 -9.96 7.28
CA LEU A 215 -5.56 -8.91 6.91
C LEU A 215 -5.81 -7.61 7.67
N LEU A 216 -7.09 -7.25 7.88
CA LEU A 216 -7.45 -6.08 8.67
C LEU A 216 -6.95 -6.24 10.11
N GLU A 217 -7.28 -7.36 10.75
CA GLU A 217 -6.84 -7.67 12.10
C GLU A 217 -5.31 -7.71 12.21
N TYR A 218 -4.64 -8.30 11.22
CA TYR A 218 -3.18 -8.37 11.17
C TYR A 218 -2.54 -6.98 11.10
N CYS A 219 -3.07 -6.11 10.23
CA CYS A 219 -2.56 -4.74 10.06
C CYS A 219 -2.72 -3.91 11.34
N LEU A 220 -3.76 -4.13 12.15
CA LEU A 220 -3.95 -3.44 13.44
C LEU A 220 -2.84 -3.77 14.45
N HIS A 221 -2.22 -4.93 14.34
CA HIS A 221 -1.12 -5.36 15.21
C HIS A 221 0.26 -4.95 14.69
N LEU A 222 0.36 -4.44 13.46
CA LEU A 222 1.61 -3.96 12.90
C LEU A 222 1.81 -2.47 13.15
N PRO A 223 3.02 -2.03 13.55
CA PRO A 223 3.28 -0.61 13.72
C PRO A 223 3.27 0.08 12.37
N LYS A 224 2.65 1.27 12.31
CA LYS A 224 2.72 2.18 11.15
C LYS A 224 2.13 1.63 9.85
N VAL A 225 1.32 0.58 9.89
CA VAL A 225 0.59 0.07 8.73
C VAL A 225 -0.83 0.63 8.74
N ARG A 226 -1.29 1.12 7.58
CA ARG A 226 -2.66 1.60 7.39
C ARG A 226 -3.25 0.97 6.14
N LEU A 227 -4.27 0.14 6.32
CA LEU A 227 -5.03 -0.49 5.25
C LEU A 227 -6.10 0.48 4.72
N VAL A 228 -6.14 0.63 3.40
CA VAL A 228 -7.10 1.45 2.66
C VAL A 228 -7.81 0.56 1.64
N ARG A 229 -9.14 0.45 1.70
CA ARG A 229 -9.90 -0.35 0.74
C ARG A 229 -10.67 0.53 -0.23
N LEU A 230 -10.47 0.29 -1.52
CA LEU A 230 -11.28 0.91 -2.57
C LEU A 230 -12.60 0.18 -2.73
N ARG A 231 -13.69 0.91 -2.96
CA ARG A 231 -15.04 0.35 -3.12
C ARG A 231 -15.22 -0.45 -4.41
N ARG A 232 -14.40 -0.15 -5.42
CA ARG A 232 -14.45 -0.77 -6.75
C ARG A 232 -13.04 -0.82 -7.33
N ARG A 233 -12.79 -1.79 -8.20
CA ARG A 233 -11.51 -1.95 -8.88
C ARG A 233 -11.31 -0.80 -9.85
N ARG A 234 -10.28 0.01 -9.63
CA ARG A 234 -9.93 1.18 -10.47
C ARG A 234 -8.56 1.04 -11.14
N GLY A 235 -7.85 -0.05 -10.89
CA GLY A 235 -6.57 -0.36 -11.49
C GLY A 235 -5.40 0.21 -10.70
N LEU A 236 -4.21 -0.33 -11.00
CA LEU A 236 -2.96 -0.06 -10.29
C LEU A 236 -2.66 1.43 -10.12
N MET A 237 -2.72 2.20 -11.21
CA MET A 237 -2.34 3.62 -11.18
C MET A 237 -3.25 4.43 -10.28
N VAL A 238 -4.55 4.18 -10.35
CA VAL A 238 -5.53 4.88 -9.54
C VAL A 238 -5.41 4.48 -8.06
N ALA A 239 -5.13 3.20 -7.77
CA ALA A 239 -4.87 2.75 -6.41
C ALA A 239 -3.59 3.39 -5.82
N ARG A 240 -2.54 3.54 -6.63
CA ARG A 240 -1.31 4.24 -6.22
C ARG A 240 -1.58 5.70 -5.89
N MET A 241 -2.39 6.39 -6.70
CA MET A 241 -2.79 7.76 -6.43
C MET A 241 -3.63 7.90 -5.15
N GLU A 242 -4.54 6.96 -4.88
CA GLU A 242 -5.29 6.94 -3.61
C GLU A 242 -4.37 6.79 -2.39
N GLY A 243 -3.28 6.03 -2.52
CA GLY A 243 -2.21 5.98 -1.54
C GLY A 243 -1.44 7.30 -1.44
N ALA A 244 -0.97 7.83 -2.58
CA ALA A 244 -0.19 9.06 -2.66
C ALA A 244 -0.90 10.26 -2.01
N TRP A 245 -2.20 10.43 -2.25
CA TRP A 245 -2.99 11.51 -1.65
C TRP A 245 -3.20 11.37 -0.14
N ARG A 246 -3.17 10.13 0.39
CA ARG A 246 -3.34 9.85 1.83
C ARG A 246 -2.03 9.83 2.60
N ALA A 247 -0.90 9.81 1.89
CA ALA A 247 0.44 9.74 2.47
C ALA A 247 0.80 10.98 3.27
N ARG A 248 1.44 10.77 4.42
CA ARG A 248 1.84 11.81 5.37
C ARG A 248 3.35 12.06 5.39
N GLY A 249 4.14 11.19 4.77
CA GLY A 249 5.59 11.34 4.63
C GLY A 249 5.97 12.43 3.63
N ASP A 250 7.21 12.89 3.72
CA ASP A 250 7.78 13.89 2.82
C ASP A 250 8.10 13.29 1.44
N VAL A 251 8.48 12.01 1.43
CA VAL A 251 8.79 11.20 0.25
C VAL A 251 7.76 10.09 0.10
N LEU A 252 7.31 9.86 -1.13
CA LEU A 252 6.52 8.70 -1.52
C LEU A 252 7.47 7.60 -1.98
N VAL A 253 7.25 6.37 -1.52
CA VAL A 253 7.97 5.19 -1.99
C VAL A 253 6.94 4.16 -2.44
N PHE A 254 6.84 3.90 -3.73
CA PHE A 254 5.94 2.89 -4.28
C PHE A 254 6.67 1.55 -4.32
N LEU A 255 6.00 0.51 -3.82
CA LEU A 255 6.45 -0.88 -3.89
C LEU A 255 5.31 -1.77 -4.35
N ASP A 256 5.64 -2.86 -5.03
CA ASP A 256 4.67 -3.91 -5.33
C ASP A 256 4.34 -4.72 -4.06
N SER A 257 3.23 -5.45 -4.08
CA SER A 257 2.73 -6.23 -2.94
C SER A 257 3.44 -7.56 -2.71
N HIS A 258 4.50 -7.85 -3.47
CA HIS A 258 5.27 -9.09 -3.44
C HIS A 258 6.78 -8.83 -3.57
N VAL A 259 7.29 -7.95 -2.71
CA VAL A 259 8.71 -7.56 -2.62
C VAL A 259 9.33 -8.02 -1.31
N GLU A 260 10.66 -8.10 -1.26
CA GLU A 260 11.44 -8.32 -0.04
C GLU A 260 12.54 -7.26 0.05
N ALA A 261 12.35 -6.27 0.92
CA ALA A 261 13.30 -5.18 1.10
C ALA A 261 14.63 -5.67 1.70
N THR A 262 15.76 -5.24 1.15
CA THR A 262 17.10 -5.61 1.64
C THR A 262 17.63 -4.62 2.70
N PRO A 263 18.61 -5.02 3.53
CA PRO A 263 19.19 -4.11 4.52
C PRO A 263 19.73 -2.81 3.92
N GLY A 264 19.29 -1.67 4.45
CA GLY A 264 19.77 -0.34 4.05
C GLY A 264 19.31 0.12 2.67
N TRP A 265 18.13 -0.35 2.24
CA TRP A 265 17.54 -0.02 0.94
C TRP A 265 16.98 1.42 0.86
N LEU A 266 16.54 2.00 1.98
CA LEU A 266 15.75 3.23 1.99
C LEU A 266 16.62 4.50 2.00
N GLU A 267 17.70 4.50 2.78
CA GLU A 267 18.58 5.65 2.99
C GLU A 267 19.23 6.18 1.69
N PRO A 268 19.72 5.31 0.78
CA PRO A 268 20.24 5.76 -0.52
C PRO A 268 19.20 6.52 -1.35
N LEU A 269 17.94 6.04 -1.35
CA LEU A 269 16.85 6.66 -2.09
C LEU A 269 16.54 8.06 -1.55
N LEU A 270 16.41 8.16 -0.23
CA LEU A 270 16.12 9.42 0.45
C LEU A 270 17.27 10.42 0.34
N ALA A 271 18.52 9.96 0.42
CA ALA A 271 19.69 10.81 0.24
C ALA A 271 19.72 11.42 -1.17
N ARG A 272 19.39 10.63 -2.19
CA ARG A 272 19.35 11.12 -3.57
C ARG A 272 18.27 12.20 -3.79
N ILE A 273 17.09 12.03 -3.20
CA ILE A 273 15.99 13.00 -3.27
C ILE A 273 16.31 14.25 -2.44
N ARG A 274 16.99 14.10 -1.31
CA ARG A 274 17.44 15.23 -0.49
C ARG A 274 18.35 16.19 -1.27
N GLU A 275 19.26 15.66 -2.08
CA GLU A 275 20.16 16.48 -2.91
C GLU A 275 19.41 17.28 -3.99
N ASP A 276 18.29 16.77 -4.50
CA ASP A 276 17.38 17.50 -5.39
C ASP A 276 16.01 16.84 -5.40
N ARG A 277 15.00 17.58 -4.94
CA ARG A 277 13.62 17.09 -4.80
C ARG A 277 12.97 16.74 -6.14
N ARG A 278 13.55 17.17 -7.26
CA ARG A 278 13.06 16.85 -8.62
C ARG A 278 13.51 15.49 -9.12
N LYS A 279 14.30 14.74 -8.33
CA LYS A 279 14.77 13.41 -8.71
C LYS A 279 13.74 12.34 -8.35
N VAL A 280 13.38 11.54 -9.34
CA VAL A 280 12.69 10.27 -9.16
C VAL A 280 13.74 9.16 -9.15
N VAL A 281 13.73 8.33 -8.12
CA VAL A 281 14.81 7.38 -7.83
C VAL A 281 14.26 5.97 -7.82
N VAL A 282 14.93 5.06 -8.51
CA VAL A 282 14.53 3.65 -8.63
C VAL A 282 15.59 2.82 -7.92
N PRO A 283 15.22 1.90 -7.01
CA PRO A 283 16.18 0.96 -6.44
C PRO A 283 16.69 -0.01 -7.50
N SER A 284 17.83 -0.65 -7.27
CA SER A 284 18.16 -1.89 -8.01
C SER A 284 17.09 -2.92 -7.66
N ILE A 285 16.42 -3.48 -8.67
CA ILE A 285 15.36 -4.47 -8.46
C ILE A 285 15.96 -5.83 -8.76
N ASP A 286 16.20 -6.61 -7.70
CA ASP A 286 16.68 -7.98 -7.82
C ASP A 286 15.52 -8.96 -8.00
N GLY A 287 15.81 -10.15 -8.52
CA GLY A 287 14.82 -11.19 -8.77
C GLY A 287 14.59 -12.09 -7.57
N VAL A 288 13.35 -12.51 -7.36
CA VAL A 288 13.01 -13.65 -6.51
C VAL A 288 12.41 -14.71 -7.43
N ASP A 289 12.99 -15.91 -7.44
CA ASP A 289 12.55 -16.97 -8.33
C ASP A 289 11.12 -17.44 -7.95
N PRO A 290 10.17 -17.49 -8.90
CA PRO A 290 8.78 -17.82 -8.60
C PRO A 290 8.56 -19.30 -8.26
N GLU A 291 9.51 -20.20 -8.54
CA GLU A 291 9.41 -21.63 -8.24
C GLU A 291 9.99 -21.98 -6.88
N ASP A 292 11.18 -21.46 -6.56
CA ASP A 292 11.93 -21.84 -5.35
C ASP A 292 12.17 -20.68 -4.34
N PHE A 293 11.74 -19.46 -4.67
CA PHE A 293 11.92 -18.25 -3.85
C PHE A 293 13.38 -17.92 -3.52
N SER A 294 14.32 -18.42 -4.33
CA SER A 294 15.74 -18.05 -4.25
C SER A 294 15.97 -16.62 -4.74
N TYR A 295 16.98 -15.98 -4.16
CA TYR A 295 17.35 -14.60 -4.48
C TYR A 295 18.33 -14.59 -5.67
N ALA A 296 17.99 -13.83 -6.72
CA ALA A 296 18.83 -13.61 -7.88
C ALA A 296 19.25 -12.13 -7.94
N VAL A 297 20.55 -11.87 -7.79
CA VAL A 297 21.10 -10.52 -7.94
C VAL A 297 21.02 -10.10 -9.41
N TYR A 298 20.74 -8.81 -9.67
CA TYR A 298 20.68 -8.19 -11.00
C TYR A 298 19.43 -8.52 -11.83
N GLY A 299 18.25 -8.17 -11.31
CA GLY A 299 16.99 -8.31 -12.04
C GLY A 299 16.78 -7.23 -13.11
N LEU A 300 16.52 -5.98 -12.69
CA LEU A 300 16.28 -4.84 -13.57
C LEU A 300 17.28 -3.71 -13.28
N GLY A 301 18.02 -3.33 -14.32
CA GLY A 301 19.01 -2.25 -14.30
C GLY A 301 18.53 -0.99 -14.99
N ILE A 302 19.38 -0.44 -15.86
CA ILE A 302 19.06 0.76 -16.66
C ILE A 302 18.10 0.35 -17.78
N LEU A 303 17.08 1.17 -18.03
CA LEU A 303 16.05 0.89 -19.03
C LEU A 303 15.98 2.01 -20.08
N SER A 304 15.69 1.59 -21.31
CA SER A 304 15.22 2.40 -22.43
C SER A 304 13.86 1.88 -22.91
N PHE A 305 13.36 2.41 -24.02
CA PHE A 305 12.14 1.95 -24.67
C PHE A 305 12.35 1.81 -26.18
N SER A 306 11.59 0.89 -26.79
CA SER A 306 11.46 0.83 -28.25
C SER A 306 10.30 1.70 -28.73
N TRP A 307 10.23 1.98 -30.03
CA TRP A 307 9.08 2.68 -30.64
C TRP A 307 7.75 1.93 -30.53
N ALA A 308 7.78 0.64 -30.16
CA ALA A 308 6.59 -0.12 -29.77
C ALA A 308 6.18 0.10 -28.30
N LEU A 309 6.79 1.09 -27.63
CA LEU A 309 6.60 1.43 -26.21
C LEU A 309 6.91 0.27 -25.25
N ALA A 310 7.76 -0.67 -25.67
CA ALA A 310 8.22 -1.77 -24.83
C ALA A 310 9.49 -1.35 -24.08
N GLN A 311 9.55 -1.65 -22.78
CA GLN A 311 10.75 -1.47 -21.97
C GLN A 311 11.88 -2.36 -22.51
N LYS A 312 13.08 -1.80 -22.61
CA LYS A 312 14.29 -2.51 -23.06
C LYS A 312 15.41 -2.32 -22.05
N PRO A 313 16.01 -3.41 -21.55
CA PRO A 313 17.20 -3.27 -20.72
C PRO A 313 18.33 -2.68 -21.56
N LEU A 314 19.05 -1.73 -20.96
CA LEU A 314 20.33 -1.27 -21.48
C LEU A 314 21.45 -1.99 -20.74
N GLU A 315 22.50 -2.33 -21.48
CA GLU A 315 23.69 -2.89 -20.88
C GLU A 315 24.28 -1.90 -19.88
N ARG A 316 24.69 -2.45 -18.74
CA ARG A 316 25.31 -1.67 -17.68
C ARG A 316 26.74 -1.38 -18.12
N ALA A 317 27.04 -0.12 -18.43
CA ALA A 317 28.41 0.29 -18.68
C ALA A 317 29.33 -0.11 -17.51
N GLU A 318 30.49 -0.67 -17.84
CA GLU A 318 31.53 -1.01 -16.87
C GLU A 318 31.96 0.27 -16.12
N GLY A 319 31.95 0.23 -14.78
CA GLY A 319 32.23 1.40 -13.93
C GLY A 319 31.76 1.23 -12.49
N ASP A 320 31.98 2.24 -11.64
CA ASP A 320 31.75 2.19 -10.20
C ASP A 320 30.29 1.81 -9.88
N ASP A 321 30.09 0.61 -9.34
CA ASP A 321 28.78 -0.06 -9.26
C ASP A 321 27.82 0.53 -8.21
N VAL A 322 28.24 1.63 -7.59
CA VAL A 322 27.61 2.27 -6.44
C VAL A 322 27.05 3.66 -6.77
N GLU A 323 27.53 4.29 -7.84
CA GLU A 323 27.01 5.60 -8.25
C GLU A 323 25.59 5.49 -8.85
N PRO A 324 24.70 6.46 -8.58
CA PRO A 324 23.39 6.51 -9.21
C PRO A 324 23.52 6.59 -10.72
N LYS A 325 22.87 5.66 -11.44
CA LYS A 325 22.88 5.62 -12.90
C LYS A 325 21.62 6.28 -13.46
N ARG A 326 21.76 7.09 -14.51
CA ARG A 326 20.62 7.70 -15.19
C ARG A 326 19.94 6.66 -16.07
N SER A 327 18.61 6.65 -16.05
CA SER A 327 17.78 5.77 -16.86
C SER A 327 16.76 6.61 -17.62
N SER A 328 16.54 6.31 -18.90
CA SER A 328 15.61 7.06 -19.75
C SER A 328 14.16 6.81 -19.34
N VAL A 329 13.87 5.59 -18.89
CA VAL A 329 12.57 5.19 -18.34
C VAL A 329 12.77 4.43 -17.03
N MET A 330 11.71 4.34 -16.23
CA MET A 330 11.66 3.44 -15.07
C MET A 330 10.77 2.24 -15.39
N CYS A 331 10.99 1.12 -14.70
CA CYS A 331 10.08 -0.03 -14.81
C CYS A 331 8.66 0.33 -14.33
N GLY A 332 8.59 1.23 -13.33
CA GLY A 332 7.37 1.78 -12.77
C GLY A 332 6.87 1.05 -11.54
N GLY A 333 7.24 -0.23 -11.34
CA GLY A 333 6.88 -1.01 -10.15
C GLY A 333 7.34 -0.36 -8.84
N LEU A 334 8.65 -0.16 -8.71
CA LEU A 334 9.29 0.34 -7.49
C LEU A 334 10.00 1.67 -7.76
N PHE A 335 9.67 2.72 -7.02
CA PHE A 335 10.38 4.00 -7.10
C PHE A 335 10.10 4.90 -5.89
N ALA A 336 10.92 5.92 -5.69
CA ALA A 336 10.76 6.95 -4.68
C ALA A 336 10.80 8.35 -5.32
N ALA A 337 9.95 9.24 -4.83
CA ALA A 337 9.89 10.63 -5.27
C ALA A 337 9.48 11.54 -4.12
N ASP A 338 9.96 12.79 -4.12
CA ASP A 338 9.43 13.81 -3.23
C ASP A 338 7.92 13.95 -3.43
N ARG A 339 7.15 13.96 -2.33
CA ARG A 339 5.67 13.99 -2.41
C ARG A 339 5.16 15.27 -3.09
N GLY A 340 5.76 16.42 -2.77
CA GLY A 340 5.36 17.70 -3.33
C GLY A 340 5.62 17.75 -4.84
N PHE A 341 6.81 17.33 -5.26
CA PHE A 341 7.18 17.25 -6.66
C PHE A 341 6.32 16.24 -7.43
N PHE A 342 6.09 15.04 -6.89
CA PHE A 342 5.23 14.03 -7.52
C PHE A 342 3.83 14.55 -7.80
N LEU A 343 3.20 15.19 -6.80
CA LEU A 343 1.87 15.79 -6.96
C LEU A 343 1.88 17.00 -7.91
N HIS A 344 2.97 17.78 -7.93
CA HIS A 344 3.13 18.88 -8.87
C HIS A 344 3.17 18.41 -10.34
N LEU A 345 3.72 17.22 -10.61
CA LEU A 345 3.71 16.60 -11.94
C LEU A 345 2.33 16.04 -12.35
N GLY A 346 1.34 16.03 -11.46
CA GLY A 346 0.02 15.46 -11.70
C GLY A 346 -0.19 14.05 -11.13
N GLY A 347 0.86 13.48 -10.52
CA GLY A 347 0.89 12.08 -10.10
C GLY A 347 1.40 11.14 -11.18
#